data_AF-A0A8J4E126-F1
#
_entry.id   AF-A0A8J4E126-F1
#
_cell.length_a   1.000
_cell.length_b   1.000
_cell.length_c   1.000
_cell.angle_alpha   90.00
_cell.angle_beta   90.00
_cell.angle_gamma   90.00
#
_symmetry.space_group_name_H-M   'P 1'
#
loop_
_entity.id
_entity.type
_entity.pdbx_description
1 polymer ?
#
loop_
_entity_poly.entity_id
_entity_poly.type
_entity_poly.pdbx_seq_one_letter_code
_entity_poly.pdbx_strand_id
1 'polypeptide(L)'
;MAGDVTGGELYHLWRVSEVHLPRIADIYYDANRLVAGAAAGSEGGFGLNAPAYPGSSVMVSAIGAAWAQLRDELQEMYAQIGGTVLEAAAGVRLGTQAIIAADTDGSDELAKFLNDPALHKPNPESSPPVGDDAPGTPILPR
;
A
#
# COMPACT_ATOMS: atom_id res chain seq x y z
N MET A 1 -21.00 -10.37 -7.04
CA MET A 1 -21.00 -9.30 -8.06
C MET A 1 -20.01 -8.26 -7.58
N ALA A 2 -18.89 -8.10 -8.30
CA ALA A 2 -18.03 -6.94 -8.09
C ALA A 2 -18.82 -5.74 -8.62
N GLY A 3 -19.03 -4.71 -7.79
CA GLY A 3 -19.64 -3.47 -8.27
C GLY A 3 -18.77 -2.88 -9.37
N ASP A 4 -19.38 -2.22 -10.36
CA ASP A 4 -18.66 -1.55 -11.44
C ASP A 4 -17.56 -0.66 -10.85
N VAL A 5 -16.30 -1.10 -11.00
CA VAL A 5 -15.16 -0.37 -10.46
C VAL A 5 -14.92 0.83 -11.36
N THR A 6 -15.09 2.03 -10.81
CA THR A 6 -14.93 3.27 -11.59
C THR A 6 -13.46 3.70 -11.66
N GLY A 7 -13.11 4.52 -12.66
CA GLY A 7 -11.75 5.11 -12.75
C GLY A 7 -11.35 5.91 -11.50
N GLY A 8 -12.31 6.49 -10.79
CA GLY A 8 -12.07 7.16 -9.51
C GLY A 8 -11.64 6.20 -8.40
N GLU A 9 -12.25 5.01 -8.34
CA GLU A 9 -11.88 3.98 -7.37
C GLU A 9 -10.50 3.39 -7.67
N LEU A 10 -10.16 3.18 -8.95
CA LEU A 10 -8.82 2.76 -9.36
C LEU A 10 -7.75 3.79 -8.97
N TYR A 11 -8.03 5.08 -9.16
CA TYR A 11 -7.13 6.14 -8.70
C TYR A 11 -6.98 6.16 -7.17
N HIS A 12 -8.06 5.91 -6.43
CA HIS A 12 -8.00 5.76 -4.98
C HIS A 12 -7.15 4.57 -4.55
N LEU A 13 -7.32 3.40 -5.17
CA LEU A 13 -6.51 2.20 -4.89
C LEU A 13 -5.03 2.44 -5.21
N TRP A 14 -4.73 3.07 -6.35
CA TRP A 14 -3.38 3.49 -6.69
C TRP A 14 -2.78 4.37 -5.59
N ARG A 15 -3.51 5.43 -5.17
CA ARG A 15 -3.04 6.34 -4.13
C ARG A 15 -2.82 5.65 -2.78
N VAL A 16 -3.68 4.70 -2.42
CA VAL A 16 -3.51 3.89 -1.20
C VAL A 16 -2.23 3.08 -1.28
N SER A 17 -1.98 2.41 -2.40
CA SER A 17 -0.82 1.54 -2.58
C SER A 17 0.51 2.28 -2.73
N GLU A 18 0.55 3.42 -3.42
CA GLU A 18 1.79 4.13 -3.73
C GLU A 18 2.13 5.23 -2.73
N VAL A 19 1.14 5.73 -1.97
CA VAL A 19 1.34 6.87 -1.08
C VAL A 19 1.02 6.53 0.36
N HIS A 20 -0.17 5.99 0.64
CA HIS A 20 -0.62 5.85 2.04
C HIS A 20 0.05 4.69 2.75
N LEU A 21 0.05 3.49 2.16
CA LEU A 21 0.64 2.31 2.79
C LEU A 21 2.17 2.44 2.98
N PRO A 22 2.95 2.93 2.01
CA PRO A 22 4.38 3.18 2.23
C PRO A 22 4.64 4.17 3.37
N ARG A 23 3.88 5.27 3.45
CA ARG A 23 4.00 6.23 4.57
C ARG A 23 3.66 5.61 5.92
N ILE A 24 2.68 4.72 5.97
CA ILE A 24 2.36 3.98 7.19
C ILE A 24 3.51 3.05 7.57
N ALA A 25 4.11 2.35 6.59
CA ALA A 25 5.27 1.49 6.83
C ALA A 25 6.47 2.30 7.37
N ASP A 26 6.71 3.50 6.84
CA ASP A 26 7.78 4.39 7.32
C ASP A 26 7.63 4.72 8.81
N ILE A 27 6.41 4.97 9.30
CA ILE A 27 6.16 5.24 10.73
C ILE A 27 6.60 4.05 11.58
N TYR A 28 6.35 2.82 11.13
CA TYR A 28 6.77 1.62 11.86
C TYR A 28 8.28 1.40 11.79
N TYR A 29 8.92 1.71 10.66
CA TYR A 29 10.38 1.65 10.56
C TYR A 29 11.07 2.74 11.40
N ASP A 30 10.48 3.93 11.49
CA ASP A 30 10.96 5.00 12.36
C ASP A 30 10.80 4.64 13.83
N ALA A 31 9.64 4.08 14.22
CA ALA A 31 9.43 3.53 15.56
C ALA A 31 10.46 2.45 15.89
N ASN A 32 10.73 1.53 14.95
CA ASN A 32 11.75 0.52 15.09
C ASN A 32 13.15 1.13 15.33
N ARG A 33 13.53 2.15 14.54
CA ARG A 33 14.80 2.88 14.73
C ARG A 33 14.89 3.58 16.08
N LEU A 34 13.80 4.16 16.58
CA LEU A 34 13.78 4.81 17.89
C LEU A 34 14.01 3.80 19.02
N VAL A 35 13.37 2.63 18.94
CA VAL A 35 13.53 1.54 19.91
C VAL A 35 14.95 0.96 19.85
N ALA A 36 15.50 0.77 18.65
CA ALA A 36 16.88 0.36 18.46
C ALA A 36 17.86 1.39 19.07
N GLY A 37 17.61 2.69 18.86
CA GLY A 37 18.41 3.77 19.43
C GLY A 37 18.36 3.85 20.96
N ALA A 38 17.25 3.46 21.58
CA ALA A 38 17.11 3.38 23.04
C ALA A 38 18.06 2.34 23.68
N ALA A 39 18.63 1.41 22.90
CA ALA A 39 19.66 0.50 23.38
C ALA A 39 20.94 1.24 23.82
N ALA A 40 21.38 2.25 23.05
CA ALA A 40 22.57 3.03 23.36
C ALA A 40 22.39 3.93 24.59
N GLY A 41 21.16 4.40 24.85
CA GLY A 41 20.84 5.21 26.05
C GLY A 41 20.58 4.41 27.32
N SER A 42 20.49 3.07 27.23
CA SER A 42 20.09 2.22 28.36
C SER A 42 21.19 1.97 29.40
N GLU A 43 22.45 2.31 29.09
CA GLU A 43 23.60 2.15 29.99
C GLU A 43 23.43 2.89 31.33
N GLY A 44 22.64 3.98 31.36
CA GLY A 44 22.40 4.77 32.58
C GLY A 44 21.23 4.32 33.45
N GLY A 45 20.34 3.44 32.97
CA GLY A 45 19.08 3.11 33.67
C GLY A 45 18.79 1.61 33.83
N PHE A 46 18.90 0.84 32.73
CA PHE A 46 18.57 -0.59 32.69
C PHE A 46 19.64 -1.38 31.93
N GLY A 47 20.91 -1.03 32.12
CA GLY A 47 22.02 -1.71 31.47
C GLY A 47 22.09 -3.18 31.85
N LEU A 48 22.41 -4.04 30.88
CA LEU A 48 22.64 -5.48 31.12
C LEU A 48 23.75 -5.71 32.15
N ASN A 49 24.76 -4.82 32.14
CA ASN A 49 25.91 -4.83 33.04
C ASN A 49 25.74 -3.92 34.27
N ALA A 50 24.51 -3.65 34.70
CA ALA A 50 24.24 -2.89 35.92
C ALA A 50 24.33 -3.79 37.18
N PRO A 51 24.64 -3.23 38.36
CA PRO A 51 24.60 -3.98 39.61
C PRO A 51 23.22 -4.63 39.83
N ALA A 52 23.18 -5.89 40.26
CA ALA A 52 21.93 -6.63 40.48
C ALA A 52 20.98 -5.93 41.49
N TYR A 53 21.56 -5.20 42.45
CA TYR A 53 20.89 -4.35 43.43
C TYR A 53 21.91 -3.33 44.00
N PRO A 54 21.48 -2.26 44.68
CA PRO A 54 22.40 -1.26 45.25
C PRO A 54 23.45 -1.90 46.18
N GLY A 55 24.73 -1.68 45.89
CA GLY A 55 25.86 -2.23 46.66
C GLY A 55 26.32 -3.64 46.25
N SER A 56 25.73 -4.26 45.22
CA SER A 56 26.17 -5.55 44.70
C SER A 56 27.44 -5.43 43.84
N SER A 57 28.36 -6.40 43.97
CA SER A 57 29.49 -6.61 43.05
C SER A 57 29.12 -7.44 41.81
N VAL A 58 27.92 -8.04 41.79
CA VAL A 58 27.40 -8.83 40.67
C VAL A 58 26.76 -7.90 39.65
N MET A 59 27.34 -7.85 38.45
CA MET A 59 26.98 -6.93 37.35
C MET A 59 25.94 -7.52 36.39
N VAL A 60 24.96 -8.29 36.90
CA VAL A 60 23.91 -8.89 36.07
C VAL A 60 22.56 -8.38 36.56
N SER A 61 21.92 -7.53 35.74
CA SER A 61 20.60 -6.98 36.06
C SER A 61 19.50 -7.81 35.39
N ALA A 62 18.67 -8.47 36.21
CA ALA A 62 17.47 -9.17 35.73
C ALA A 62 16.48 -8.22 35.04
N ILE A 63 16.39 -6.97 35.52
CA ILE A 63 15.55 -5.93 34.92
C ILE A 63 16.13 -5.49 33.58
N GLY A 64 17.46 -5.36 33.48
CA GLY A 64 18.13 -5.03 32.22
C GLY A 64 17.96 -6.12 31.16
N ALA A 65 18.00 -7.39 31.57
CA ALA A 65 17.73 -8.53 30.68
C ALA A 65 16.27 -8.54 30.19
N ALA A 66 15.30 -8.36 31.09
CA ALA A 66 13.89 -8.28 30.72
C ALA A 66 13.59 -7.07 29.82
N TRP A 67 14.23 -5.93 30.08
CA TRP A 67 14.13 -4.74 29.24
C TRP A 67 14.71 -4.96 27.84
N ALA A 68 15.88 -5.62 27.74
CA ALA A 68 16.48 -5.96 26.46
C ALA A 68 15.57 -6.89 25.65
N GLN A 69 15.00 -7.92 26.27
CA GLN A 69 14.07 -8.82 25.62
C GLN A 69 12.81 -8.11 25.11
N LEU A 70 12.17 -7.27 25.94
CA LEU A 70 11.01 -6.48 25.52
C LEU A 70 11.34 -5.57 24.33
N ARG A 71 12.51 -4.93 24.35
CA ARG A 71 12.97 -4.06 23.27
C ARG A 71 13.18 -4.85 21.97
N ASP A 72 13.72 -6.05 22.05
CA ASP A 72 13.97 -6.90 20.88
C ASP A 72 12.63 -7.41 20.30
N GLU A 73 11.68 -7.82 21.14
CA GLU A 73 10.31 -8.18 20.74
C GLU A 73 9.58 -7.00 20.08
N LEU A 74 9.71 -5.78 20.63
CA LEU A 74 9.12 -4.58 20.03
C LEU A 74 9.73 -4.26 18.66
N GLN A 75 11.05 -4.39 18.51
CA GLN A 75 11.73 -4.18 17.22
C GLN A 75 11.24 -5.17 16.16
N GLU A 76 11.13 -6.45 16.52
CA GLU A 76 10.62 -7.50 15.64
C GLU A 76 9.17 -7.20 15.23
N MET A 77 8.32 -6.85 16.19
CA MET A 77 6.92 -6.50 15.93
C MET A 77 6.79 -5.30 14.99
N TYR A 78 7.56 -4.23 15.20
CA TYR A 78 7.51 -3.06 14.33
C TYR A 78 8.01 -3.36 12.91
N ALA A 79 9.09 -4.14 12.78
CA ALA A 79 9.59 -4.59 11.49
C ALA A 79 8.56 -5.45 10.76
N GLN A 80 7.89 -6.37 11.47
CA GLN A 80 6.86 -7.24 10.92
C GLN A 80 5.65 -6.43 10.43
N ILE A 81 5.15 -5.49 11.23
CA ILE A 81 4.01 -4.63 10.83
C ILE A 81 4.37 -3.79 9.61
N GLY A 82 5.55 -3.15 9.60
CA GLY A 82 6.01 -2.38 8.44
C GLY A 82 6.08 -3.24 7.17
N GLY A 83 6.62 -4.46 7.28
CA GLY A 83 6.65 -5.44 6.19
C GLY A 83 5.27 -5.83 5.67
N THR A 84 4.34 -6.18 6.56
CA THR A 84 2.96 -6.55 6.20
C THR A 84 2.23 -5.41 5.49
N VAL A 85 2.47 -4.16 5.90
CA VAL A 85 1.87 -2.98 5.25
C VAL A 85 2.41 -2.80 3.83
N LEU A 86 3.71 -3.02 3.60
CA LEU A 86 4.30 -2.98 2.26
C LEU A 86 3.81 -4.14 1.37
N GLU A 87 3.63 -5.32 1.95
CA GLU A 87 3.06 -6.48 1.26
C GLU A 87 1.61 -6.20 0.84
N ALA A 88 0.80 -5.61 1.73
CA ALA A 88 -0.54 -5.16 1.40
C ALA A 88 -0.53 -4.12 0.25
N ALA A 89 0.43 -3.21 0.24
CA ALA A 89 0.60 -2.25 -0.86
C ALA A 89 0.89 -2.96 -2.20
N ALA A 90 1.74 -3.98 -2.20
CA ALA A 90 1.99 -4.80 -3.37
C ALA A 90 0.73 -5.55 -3.81
N GLY A 91 -0.04 -6.11 -2.87
CA GLY A 91 -1.31 -6.77 -3.16
C GLY A 91 -2.33 -5.86 -3.84
N VAL A 92 -2.47 -4.62 -3.37
CA VAL A 92 -3.37 -3.62 -3.99
C VAL A 92 -2.91 -3.25 -5.40
N ARG A 93 -1.61 -3.11 -5.64
CA ARG A 93 -1.07 -2.86 -6.99
C ARG A 93 -1.40 -4.00 -7.96
N LEU A 94 -1.17 -5.24 -7.54
CA LEU A 94 -1.47 -6.41 -8.34
C LEU A 94 -2.97 -6.53 -8.63
N GLY A 95 -3.83 -6.27 -7.63
CA GLY A 95 -5.28 -6.23 -7.83
C GLY A 95 -5.71 -5.17 -8.83
N THR A 96 -5.13 -3.97 -8.74
CA THR A 96 -5.42 -2.87 -9.68
C THR A 96 -5.01 -3.23 -11.11
N GLN A 97 -3.84 -3.84 -11.29
CA GLN A 97 -3.38 -4.32 -12.61
C GLN A 97 -4.30 -5.40 -13.19
N ALA A 98 -4.79 -6.31 -12.36
CA ALA A 98 -5.72 -7.35 -12.80
C ALA A 98 -7.05 -6.76 -13.28
N ILE A 99 -7.57 -5.73 -12.61
CA ILE A 99 -8.80 -5.04 -13.05
C ILE A 99 -8.58 -4.34 -14.39
N ILE A 100 -7.46 -3.62 -14.56
CA ILE A 100 -7.12 -2.94 -15.82
C ILE A 100 -6.97 -3.94 -16.97
N ALA A 101 -6.34 -5.09 -16.73
CA ALA A 101 -6.19 -6.14 -17.73
C ALA A 101 -7.57 -6.69 -18.15
N ALA A 102 -8.45 -6.99 -17.19
CA ALA A 102 -9.79 -7.47 -17.48
C ALA A 102 -10.64 -6.45 -18.27
N ASP A 103 -10.51 -5.16 -17.96
CA ASP A 103 -11.19 -4.07 -18.69
C ASP A 103 -10.67 -3.92 -20.13
N THR A 104 -9.36 -4.10 -20.32
CA THR A 104 -8.74 -4.09 -21.65
C THR A 104 -9.21 -5.27 -22.49
N ASP A 105 -9.20 -6.47 -21.92
CA ASP A 105 -9.67 -7.69 -22.60
C ASP A 105 -11.16 -7.56 -22.99
N GLY A 106 -11.99 -7.05 -22.07
CA GLY A 106 -13.41 -6.79 -22.34
C GLY A 106 -13.64 -5.73 -23.42
N SER A 107 -12.86 -4.66 -23.43
CA SER A 107 -12.90 -3.63 -24.48
C SER A 107 -12.49 -4.20 -25.85
N ASP A 108 -11.47 -5.05 -25.90
CA ASP A 108 -11.02 -5.71 -27.14
C ASP A 108 -12.08 -6.68 -27.68
N GLU A 109 -12.75 -7.45 -26.81
CA GLU A 109 -13.88 -8.31 -27.19
C GLU A 109 -15.06 -7.49 -27.73
N LEU A 110 -15.42 -6.41 -27.05
CA LEU A 110 -16.48 -5.52 -27.51
C LEU A 110 -16.11 -4.87 -28.86
N ALA A 111 -14.87 -4.43 -29.03
CA ALA A 111 -14.40 -3.88 -30.30
C ALA A 111 -14.48 -4.92 -31.43
N LYS A 112 -14.11 -6.18 -31.18
CA LYS A 112 -14.28 -7.27 -32.17
C LYS A 112 -15.74 -7.48 -32.54
N PHE A 113 -16.63 -7.51 -31.54
CA PHE A 113 -18.07 -7.66 -31.76
C PHE A 113 -18.65 -6.51 -32.59
N LEU A 114 -18.35 -5.26 -32.22
CA LEU A 114 -18.85 -4.07 -32.92
C LEU A 114 -18.34 -3.94 -34.35
N ASN A 115 -17.13 -4.46 -34.63
CA ASN A 115 -16.52 -4.42 -35.96
C ASN A 115 -16.91 -5.60 -36.85
N ASP A 116 -17.60 -6.63 -36.34
CA ASP A 116 -18.05 -7.78 -37.13
C ASP A 116 -19.45 -7.51 -37.73
N PRO A 117 -19.59 -7.32 -39.06
CA PRO A 117 -20.87 -7.02 -39.71
C PRO A 117 -21.89 -8.18 -39.64
N ALA A 118 -21.44 -9.39 -39.31
CA ALA A 118 -22.30 -10.55 -39.12
C ALA A 118 -22.94 -10.59 -37.72
N LEU A 119 -22.24 -10.04 -36.71
CA LEU A 119 -22.66 -10.03 -35.31
C LEU A 119 -23.23 -8.68 -34.85
N HIS A 120 -22.79 -7.58 -35.48
CA HIS A 120 -23.26 -6.23 -35.21
C HIS A 120 -23.71 -5.57 -36.52
N LYS A 121 -25.00 -5.17 -36.56
CA LYS A 121 -25.55 -4.33 -37.63
C LYS A 121 -25.90 -2.98 -37.03
N PRO A 122 -25.09 -1.94 -37.27
CA PRO A 122 -25.41 -0.60 -36.78
C PRO A 122 -26.77 -0.20 -37.34
N ASN A 123 -27.73 0.11 -36.46
CA ASN A 123 -28.98 0.70 -36.90
C ASN A 123 -28.76 2.21 -37.10
N PRO A 124 -28.79 2.72 -38.34
CA PRO A 124 -28.58 4.14 -38.59
C PRO A 124 -29.65 5.03 -37.92
N GLU A 125 -30.82 4.51 -37.59
CA GLU A 125 -31.86 5.23 -36.84
C GLU A 125 -31.64 5.25 -35.32
N SER A 126 -30.72 4.42 -34.81
CA SER A 126 -30.34 4.36 -33.39
C SER A 126 -29.07 5.14 -33.08
N SER A 127 -28.42 5.71 -34.10
CA SER A 127 -27.36 6.69 -33.89
C SER A 127 -28.01 7.94 -33.28
N PRO A 128 -27.50 8.46 -32.15
CA PRO A 128 -28.02 9.72 -31.63
C PRO A 128 -27.96 10.76 -32.75
N PRO A 129 -29.00 11.62 -32.89
CA PRO A 129 -28.96 12.66 -33.90
C PRO A 129 -27.65 13.43 -33.76
N VAL A 130 -27.02 13.77 -34.89
CA VAL A 130 -25.81 14.60 -34.91
C VAL A 130 -26.22 15.97 -34.37
N GLY A 131 -26.19 16.12 -33.06
CA GLY A 131 -26.38 17.38 -32.36
C GLY A 131 -25.06 18.11 -32.28
N ASP A 132 -25.12 19.44 -32.20
CA ASP A 132 -23.97 20.33 -32.01
C ASP A 132 -23.14 20.04 -30.74
N ASP A 133 -23.62 19.12 -29.88
CA ASP A 133 -22.98 18.64 -28.64
C ASP A 133 -22.23 17.31 -28.82
N ALA A 134 -21.60 17.07 -29.98
CA ALA A 134 -20.52 16.09 -30.02
C ALA A 134 -19.44 16.55 -29.01
N PRO A 135 -18.90 15.66 -28.15
CA PRO A 135 -17.83 16.05 -27.22
C PRO A 135 -16.75 16.75 -28.01
N GLY A 136 -16.60 18.05 -27.77
CA GLY A 136 -15.84 18.95 -28.64
C GLY A 136 -14.47 18.38 -28.95
N THR A 137 -14.05 18.49 -30.21
CA THR A 137 -12.67 18.15 -30.58
C THR A 137 -11.72 18.95 -29.68
N PRO A 138 -10.71 18.30 -29.07
CA PRO A 138 -9.78 19.00 -28.20
C PRO A 138 -9.07 20.09 -29.00
N ILE A 139 -9.19 21.34 -28.54
CA ILE A 139 -8.51 22.49 -29.12
C ILE A 139 -7.01 22.31 -28.85
N LEU A 140 -6.24 21.93 -29.87
CA LEU A 140 -4.79 21.89 -29.78
C LEU A 140 -4.24 23.32 -29.71
N PRO A 141 -3.36 23.65 -28.75
CA PRO A 141 -2.76 24.98 -28.65
C PRO A 141 -1.83 25.24 -29.84
N ARG A 142 -1.95 26.44 -30.42
CA ARG A 142 -1.03 26.99 -31.43
C ARG A 142 0.27 27.48 -30.80
#